data_AF-A0A1C5SIE5-F1
#
_entry.id   AF-A0A1C5SIE5-F1
#
_cell.length_a   1.000
_cell.length_b   1.000
_cell.length_c   1.000
_cell.angle_alpha   90.00
_cell.angle_beta   90.00
_cell.angle_gamma   90.00
#
_symmetry.space_group_name_H-M   'P 1'
#
loop_
_entity.id
_entity.type
_entity.pdbx_description
1 polymer ?
#
loop_
_entity_poly.entity_id
_entity_poly.type
_entity_poly.pdbx_seq_one_letter_code
_entity_poly.pdbx_strand_id
1 'polypeptide(L)' 'MARRKINIDDKIEQQKLIVSKAKDRYEAELEQLNQLIKKRDELHNKELLQAIEQSNRSFEEIMDFLRADDFQE' A
#
# COMPACT_ATOMS: atom_id res chain seq x y z
N MET A 1 -37.63 -32.64 14.14
CA MET A 1 -36.34 -32.48 13.44
C MET A 1 -35.24 -32.43 14.50
N ALA A 2 -34.32 -33.40 14.52
CA ALA A 2 -33.29 -33.48 15.54
C ALA A 2 -32.22 -32.40 15.30
N ARG A 3 -32.01 -31.50 16.27
CA ARG A 3 -30.82 -30.64 16.31
C ARG A 3 -29.60 -31.56 16.35
N ARG A 4 -28.82 -31.62 15.26
CA ARG A 4 -27.49 -32.23 15.31
C ARG A 4 -26.68 -31.49 16.39
N LYS A 5 -26.27 -32.19 17.44
CA LYS A 5 -25.25 -31.70 18.38
C LYS A 5 -23.98 -31.52 17.54
N ILE A 6 -23.67 -30.28 17.18
CA ILE A 6 -22.38 -29.93 16.56
C ILE A 6 -21.30 -30.36 17.54
N ASN A 7 -20.45 -31.30 17.14
CA ASN A 7 -19.34 -31.75 17.96
C ASN A 7 -18.26 -30.66 18.00
N ILE A 8 -17.39 -30.69 19.02
CA ILE A 8 -16.25 -29.75 19.12
C ILE A 8 -15.37 -29.82 17.87
N ASP A 9 -15.21 -30.99 17.26
CA ASP A 9 -14.44 -31.16 16.02
C ASP A 9 -15.04 -30.34 14.85
N ASP A 10 -16.36 -30.34 14.70
CA ASP A 10 -17.04 -29.53 13.68
C ASP A 10 -16.82 -28.03 13.91
N LYS A 11 -16.80 -27.59 15.18
CA LYS A 11 -16.52 -26.19 15.53
C LYS A 11 -15.07 -25.82 15.24
N ILE A 12 -14.12 -26.73 15.49
CA ILE A 12 -12.70 -26.52 15.18
C ILE A 12 -12.53 -26.36 13.67
N GLU A 13 -13.14 -27.21 12.85
CA GLU A 13 -13.06 -27.11 11.39
C GLU A 13 -13.70 -25.82 10.86
N GLN A 14 -14.87 -25.44 11.40
CA GLN A 14 -15.48 -24.14 11.07
C GLN A 14 -14.57 -22.97 11.45
N GLN A 15 -13.92 -23.02 12.61
CA GLN A 15 -13.03 -21.96 13.06
C GLN A 15 -11.78 -21.88 12.18
N LYS A 16 -11.20 -23.01 11.75
CA LYS A 16 -10.08 -23.04 10.78
C LYS A 16 -10.47 -22.36 9.47
N LEU A 17 -11.66 -22.63 8.95
CA LEU A 17 -12.16 -21.99 7.73
C LEU A 17 -12.33 -20.48 7.91
N ILE A 18 -12.84 -20.03 9.06
CA ILE A 18 -12.97 -18.61 9.38
C ILE A 18 -11.59 -17.94 9.43
N VAL A 19 -10.61 -18.57 10.09
CA VAL A 19 -9.24 -18.07 10.17
C VAL A 19 -8.60 -17.97 8.79
N SER A 20 -8.77 -19.00 7.94
CA SER A 20 -8.29 -18.97 6.56
C SER A 20 -8.89 -17.81 5.78
N LYS A 21 -10.21 -17.65 5.82
CA LYS A 21 -10.89 -16.54 5.14
C LYS A 21 -10.46 -15.16 5.67
N ALA A 22 -10.19 -15.06 6.97
CA ALA A 22 -9.69 -13.82 7.55
C ALA A 22 -8.27 -13.50 7.06
N LYS A 23 -7.41 -14.51 6.90
CA LYS A 23 -6.08 -14.36 6.33
C LYS A 23 -6.14 -13.92 4.86
N ASP A 24 -6.99 -14.57 4.05
CA ASP A 24 -7.17 -14.20 2.65
C ASP A 24 -7.65 -12.74 2.50
N ARG A 25 -8.58 -12.32 3.38
CA ARG A 25 -9.04 -10.92 3.44
C ARG A 25 -7.92 -9.97 3.83
N TYR A 26 -7.16 -10.31 4.86
CA TYR A 26 -6.02 -9.49 5.29
C TYR A 26 -5.00 -9.31 4.17
N GLU A 27 -4.66 -10.39 3.46
CA GLU A 27 -3.74 -10.35 2.32
C GLU A 27 -4.27 -9.47 1.19
N ALA A 28 -5.57 -9.56 0.87
CA ALA A 28 -6.20 -8.71 -0.15
C ALA A 28 -6.20 -7.23 0.25
N GLU A 29 -6.53 -6.89 1.50
CA GLU A 29 -6.50 -5.51 2.00
C GLU A 29 -5.06 -4.96 2.04
N LEU A 30 -4.08 -5.80 2.37
CA LEU A 30 -2.66 -5.43 2.34
C LEU A 30 -2.19 -5.13 0.92
N GLU A 31 -2.63 -5.91 -0.06
CA GLU A 31 -2.34 -5.64 -1.48
C GLU A 31 -2.95 -4.29 -1.91
N GLN A 32 -4.21 -4.02 -1.56
CA GLN A 32 -4.85 -2.75 -1.85
C GLN A 32 -4.12 -1.56 -1.22
N LEU A 33 -3.67 -1.69 0.03
CA LEU A 33 -2.86 -0.68 0.69
C LEU A 33 -1.57 -0.39 -0.08
N ASN A 34 -0.85 -1.44 -0.49
CA ASN A 34 0.37 -1.29 -1.29
C ASN A 34 0.12 -0.62 -2.64
N GLN A 35 -1.00 -0.95 -3.30
CA GLN A 35 -1.40 -0.31 -4.54
C GLN A 35 -1.72 1.18 -4.34
N LEU A 36 -2.38 1.55 -3.24
CA LEU A 36 -2.67 2.94 -2.91
C LEU A 36 -1.39 3.74 -2.61
N ILE A 37 -0.44 3.18 -1.88
CA ILE A 37 0.86 3.80 -1.61
C ILE A 37 1.60 4.04 -2.93
N LYS A 38 1.69 3.02 -3.79
CA LYS A 38 2.33 3.14 -5.10
C LYS A 38 1.65 4.22 -5.96
N LYS A 39 0.32 4.26 -5.98
CA LYS A 39 -0.43 5.27 -6.73
C LYS A 39 -0.19 6.69 -6.20
N ARG A 40 -0.12 6.88 -4.88
CA ARG A 40 0.23 8.17 -4.26
C ARG A 40 1.61 8.61 -4.72
N ASP A 41 2.60 7.72 -4.67
CA ASP A 41 3.98 8.04 -5.05
C ASP A 41 4.09 8.37 -6.54
N GLU A 42 3.36 7.64 -7.40
CA GLU A 42 3.25 7.96 -8.83
C GLU A 42 2.60 9.34 -9.08
N LEU A 43 1.60 9.72 -8.30
CA LEU A 43 0.96 11.03 -8.41
C LEU A 43 1.91 12.15 -7.99
N HIS A 44 2.58 12.01 -6.84
CA HIS A 44 3.57 13.00 -6.39
C HIS A 44 4.72 13.16 -7.40
N ASN A 45 5.20 12.05 -7.98
CA ASN A 45 6.24 12.12 -9.01
C ASN A 45 5.76 12.86 -10.27
N LYS A 46 4.51 12.64 -10.69
CA LYS A 46 3.92 13.36 -11.82
C LYS A 46 3.76 14.85 -11.53
N GLU A 47 3.27 15.20 -10.34
CA GLU A 47 3.13 16.59 -9.91
C GLU A 47 4.49 17.30 -9.86
N LEU A 48 5.52 16.63 -9.34
CA LEU A 48 6.88 17.16 -9.32
C LEU A 48 7.42 17.41 -10.74
N LEU A 49 7.28 16.44 -11.64
CA LEU A 49 7.72 16.58 -13.03
C LEU A 49 6.98 17.71 -13.76
N GLN A 50 5.66 17.82 -13.52
CA GLN A 50 4.85 18.89 -14.09
C GLN A 50 5.27 20.27 -13.54
N ALA A 51 5.56 20.37 -12.24
CA ALA A 51 6.06 21.61 -11.65
C ALA A 51 7.44 22.00 -12.21
N ILE A 52 8.32 21.02 -12.43
CA ILE A 52 9.62 21.21 -13.09
C ILE A 52 9.43 21.75 -14.50
N GLU A 53 8.57 21.12 -15.31
CA GLU A 53 8.26 21.56 -16.68
C GLU A 53 7.73 23.00 -16.72
N GLN A 54 6.91 23.38 -15.73
CA GLN A 54 6.35 24.74 -15.63
C GLN A 54 7.33 25.78 -15.05
N SER A 55 8.38 25.35 -14.36
CA SER A 55 9.27 26.25 -13.60
C SER A 55 10.25 27.05 -14.46
N ASN A 56 10.39 26.73 -15.76
CA ASN A 56 11.44 27.25 -16.66
C ASN A 56 12.87 27.12 -16.11
N ARG A 57 13.08 26.27 -15.10
CA ARG A 57 14.40 25.99 -14.52
C ARG A 57 15.15 25.01 -15.41
N SER A 58 16.46 25.20 -15.54
CA SER A 58 17.29 24.22 -16.24
C SER A 58 17.46 22.96 -15.40
N PHE A 59 17.79 21.85 -16.05
CA PHE A 59 18.14 20.61 -15.36
C PHE A 59 19.30 20.80 -14.38
N GLU A 60 20.32 21.59 -14.77
CA GLU A 60 21.48 21.89 -13.93
C GLU A 60 21.06 22.67 -12.69
N GLU A 61 20.22 23.70 -12.82
CA GLU A 61 19.72 24.47 -11.67
C GLU A 61 18.92 23.61 -10.68
N ILE A 62 18.09 22.69 -11.19
CA ILE A 62 17.31 21.77 -10.36
C ILE A 62 18.25 20.76 -9.66
N MET A 63 19.22 20.22 -10.39
CA MET A 63 20.17 19.27 -9.82
C MET A 63 21.08 19.91 -8.79
N ASP A 64 21.54 21.14 -9.04
CA ASP A 64 22.35 21.89 -8.09
C ASP A 64 21.54 22.23 -6.83
N PHE A 65 20.26 22.57 -6.98
CA PHE A 65 19.34 22.76 -5.84
C PHE A 65 19.18 21.47 -5.01
N LEU A 66 18.89 20.34 -5.65
CA LEU A 66 18.70 19.06 -4.95
C LEU A 66 19.98 18.55 -4.28
N ARG A 67 21.15 18.86 -4.84
CA ARG A 67 22.46 18.51 -4.26
C ARG A 67 22.90 19.47 -3.15
N ALA A 68 22.40 20.71 -3.14
CA ALA A 68 22.74 21.69 -2.12
C ALA A 68 22.14 21.32 -0.75
N ASP A 69 21.03 20.60 -0.73
CA ASP A 69 20.36 20.15 0.51
C ASP A 69 21.05 18.94 1.17
N ASP A 70 21.98 18.24 0.49
CA ASP A 70 22.80 17.16 1.09
C ASP A 70 23.92 17.69 2.02
N PHE A 71 24.06 19.01 2.19
CA PHE A 71 25.15 19.65 2.96
C PHE A 71 24.71 20.46 4.20
N GLN A 72 23.47 20.32 4.66
CA GLN A 72 23.04 20.91 5.94
C GLN A 72 22.86 19.79 6.97
N GLU A 73 23.96 19.41 7.62
CA GLU A 73 23.99 18.59 8.86
C GLU A 73 23.21 19.24 10.01
#